data_AF-H9W874-F1
#
_entry.id   AF-H9W874-F1
#
_cell.length_a   1.000
_cell.length_b   1.000
_cell.length_c   1.000
_cell.angle_alpha   90.00
_cell.angle_beta   90.00
_cell.angle_gamma   90.00
#
_symmetry.space_group_name_H-M   'P 1'
#
loop_
_entity.id
_entity.type
_entity.pdbx_description
1 polymer ?
#
loop_
_entity_poly.entity_id
_entity_poly.type
_entity_poly.pdbx_seq_one_letter_code
_entity_poly.pdbx_strand_id
1 'polypeptide(L)'
;VGLVDIGICEDAYLFRIALPGVKKDQRDFSCEVESDGKVLIRGTTTTGEQRVIKNSRTFFMKTQSLCPPGPFTVSFQLPGPVEPRQFTGNFGSDAILEGIVMKQKDRMNSAYLVFQP
;
A
#
# COMPACT_ATOMS: atom_id res chain seq x y z
N VAL A 1 6.75 9.90 4.32
CA VAL A 1 6.07 9.17 3.21
C VAL A 1 4.73 8.67 3.73
N GLY A 2 3.68 8.71 2.91
CA GLY A 2 2.45 7.97 3.19
C GLY A 2 1.34 8.74 3.89
N LEU A 3 0.73 9.71 3.21
CA LEU A 3 -0.67 10.02 3.49
C LEU A 3 -1.49 8.85 2.96
N VAL A 4 -2.30 8.25 3.84
CA VAL A 4 -3.16 7.12 3.52
C VAL A 4 -4.60 7.57 3.58
N ASP A 5 -5.31 7.41 2.48
CA ASP A 5 -6.77 7.52 2.43
C ASP A 5 -7.35 6.11 2.39
N ILE A 6 -8.40 5.85 3.18
CA ILE A 6 -9.10 4.57 3.21
C ILE A 6 -10.57 4.79 2.84
N GLY A 7 -11.00 4.16 1.76
CA GLY A 7 -12.41 4.06 1.35
C GLY A 7 -13.01 2.73 1.80
N ILE A 8 -14.26 2.78 2.24
CA ILE A 8 -15.01 1.61 2.71
C ILE A 8 -16.20 1.40 1.77
N CYS A 9 -16.23 0.27 1.09
CA CYS A 9 -17.39 -0.20 0.33
C CYS A 9 -18.14 -1.27 1.13
N GLU A 10 -19.24 -1.80 0.61
CA GLU A 10 -19.99 -2.88 1.26
C GLU A 10 -19.11 -4.13 1.43
N ASP A 11 -18.45 -4.56 0.35
CA ASP A 11 -17.72 -5.82 0.22
C ASP A 11 -16.20 -5.66 0.12
N ALA A 12 -15.67 -4.43 0.06
CA ALA A 12 -14.25 -4.16 -0.12
C ALA A 12 -13.74 -2.96 0.69
N TYR A 13 -12.42 -2.91 0.86
CA TYR A 13 -11.68 -1.73 1.26
C TYR A 13 -10.83 -1.23 0.09
N LEU A 14 -10.85 0.08 -0.13
CA LEU A 14 -9.95 0.80 -1.01
C LEU A 14 -8.94 1.54 -0.13
N PHE A 15 -7.66 1.52 -0.47
CA PHE A 15 -6.70 2.44 0.11
C PHE A 15 -5.88 3.12 -0.98
N ARG A 16 -5.49 4.37 -0.73
CA ARG A 16 -4.58 5.14 -1.58
C ARG A 16 -3.46 5.69 -0.72
N ILE A 17 -2.22 5.49 -1.13
CA ILE A 17 -1.05 5.99 -0.40
C ILE A 17 -0.06 6.69 -1.33
N ALA A 18 0.32 7.92 -0.96
CA ALA A 18 1.33 8.69 -1.67
C ALA A 18 2.76 8.21 -1.30
N LEU A 19 3.48 7.70 -2.31
CA LEU A 19 4.84 7.14 -2.21
C LEU A 19 5.82 7.89 -3.13
N PRO A 20 6.01 9.21 -2.95
CA PRO A 20 6.89 10.00 -3.81
C PRO A 20 8.33 9.51 -3.70
N GLY A 21 9.00 9.42 -4.85
CA GLY A 21 10.42 9.05 -4.88
C GLY A 21 10.71 7.54 -4.82
N VAL A 22 9.68 6.70 -4.76
CA VAL A 22 9.84 5.24 -4.72
C VAL A 22 10.12 4.68 -6.12
N LYS A 23 11.10 3.77 -6.20
CA LYS A 23 11.37 2.99 -7.41
C LYS A 23 10.21 2.04 -7.70
N LYS A 24 9.76 2.01 -8.95
CA LYS A 24 8.74 1.08 -9.44
C LYS A 24 9.26 -0.31 -9.80
N ASP A 25 10.56 -0.56 -9.62
CA ASP A 25 11.12 -1.87 -9.93
C ASP A 25 10.51 -2.92 -9.01
N GLN A 26 9.91 -3.96 -9.60
CA GLN A 26 9.21 -5.02 -8.88
C GLN A 26 10.13 -5.80 -7.92
N ARG A 27 11.45 -5.75 -8.12
CA ARG A 27 12.40 -6.39 -7.19
C ARG A 27 12.49 -5.68 -5.84
N ASP A 28 12.31 -4.37 -5.86
CA ASP A 28 12.57 -3.50 -4.71
C ASP A 28 11.27 -2.93 -4.13
N PHE A 29 10.10 -3.39 -4.56
CA PHE A 29 8.80 -2.89 -4.10
C PHE A 29 7.83 -4.04 -3.81
N SER A 30 7.26 -4.06 -2.61
CA SER A 30 6.21 -5.03 -2.23
C SER A 30 5.07 -4.37 -1.46
N CYS A 31 3.87 -4.91 -1.63
CA CYS A 31 2.68 -4.58 -0.87
C CYS A 31 2.00 -5.88 -0.46
N GLU A 32 1.94 -6.13 0.84
CA GLU A 32 1.37 -7.32 1.45
C GLU A 32 0.15 -6.93 2.27
N VAL A 33 -0.90 -7.74 2.22
CA VAL A 33 -2.12 -7.55 3.02
C VAL A 33 -2.32 -8.82 3.84
N GLU A 34 -2.31 -8.68 5.16
CA GLU A 34 -2.58 -9.77 6.11
C GLU A 34 -4.10 -9.92 6.33
N SER A 35 -4.54 -11.11 6.73
CA SER A 35 -5.98 -11.42 6.88
C SER A 35 -6.69 -10.58 7.96
N ASP A 36 -5.94 -10.06 8.92
CA ASP A 36 -6.44 -9.17 9.97
C ASP A 36 -6.67 -7.72 9.48
N GLY A 37 -6.37 -7.44 8.21
CA GLY A 37 -6.49 -6.11 7.60
C GLY A 37 -5.21 -5.27 7.68
N LYS A 38 -4.10 -5.81 8.18
CA LYS A 38 -2.83 -5.09 8.21
C LYS A 38 -2.21 -5.04 6.82
N VAL A 39 -1.87 -3.84 6.38
CA VAL A 39 -1.18 -3.61 5.09
C VAL A 39 0.27 -3.26 5.38
N LEU A 40 1.19 -3.92 4.68
CA LEU A 40 2.63 -3.72 4.78
C LEU A 40 3.22 -3.39 3.41
N ILE A 41 3.81 -2.20 3.29
CA ILE A 41 4.44 -1.73 2.06
C ILE A 41 5.92 -1.58 2.32
N ARG A 42 6.72 -2.17 1.44
CA ARG A 42 8.18 -2.06 1.47
C ARG A 42 8.67 -1.54 0.14
N GLY A 43 9.71 -0.72 0.18
CA GLY A 43 10.52 -0.56 -1.00
C GLY A 43 11.70 0.37 -0.82
N THR A 44 12.20 0.94 -1.92
CA THR A 44 13.37 1.83 -1.89
C THR A 44 13.06 3.19 -2.51
N THR A 45 13.35 4.27 -1.79
CA THR A 45 13.33 5.63 -2.32
C THR A 45 14.65 5.98 -3.00
N THR A 46 14.60 6.68 -4.13
CA THR A 46 15.78 7.17 -4.88
C THR A 46 16.01 8.66 -4.77
N THR A 47 14.96 9.40 -4.42
CA THR A 47 15.01 10.85 -4.29
C THR A 47 15.22 11.24 -2.82
N GLY A 48 15.95 12.32 -2.58
CA GLY A 48 16.32 12.76 -1.23
C GLY A 48 17.82 13.02 -1.07
N GLU A 49 18.63 12.61 -2.06
CA GLU A 49 20.04 13.02 -2.12
C GLU A 49 20.15 14.52 -2.34
N GLN A 50 20.99 15.17 -1.54
CA GLN A 50 21.30 16.59 -1.70
C GLN A 50 22.00 16.86 -3.04
N ARG A 51 22.70 15.87 -3.60
CA ARG A 51 23.52 15.96 -4.81
C ARG A 51 23.15 14.86 -5.81
N VAL A 52 22.55 15.23 -6.93
CA VAL A 52 22.18 14.30 -8.02
C VAL A 52 23.15 14.48 -9.18
N ILE A 53 23.71 13.39 -9.71
CA ILE A 53 24.55 13.42 -10.92
C ILE A 53 23.74 12.84 -12.09
N LYS A 54 23.48 13.65 -13.12
CA LYS A 54 22.79 13.22 -14.34
C LYS A 54 23.49 13.83 -15.55
N ASN A 55 23.77 13.01 -16.56
CA ASN A 55 24.44 13.44 -17.80
C ASN A 55 25.76 14.20 -17.53
N SER A 56 26.58 13.69 -16.60
CA SER A 56 27.84 14.32 -16.16
C SER A 56 27.69 15.74 -15.58
N ARG A 57 26.48 16.12 -15.16
CA ARG A 57 26.20 17.38 -14.47
C ARG A 57 25.75 17.10 -13.04
N THR A 58 26.24 17.92 -12.12
CA THR A 58 25.87 17.85 -10.70
C THR A 58 24.76 18.85 -10.42
N PHE A 59 23.66 18.37 -9.87
CA PHE A 59 22.51 19.16 -9.45
C PHE A 59 22.39 19.11 -7.93
N PHE A 60 22.18 20.26 -7.30
CA PHE A 60 21.92 20.35 -5.87
C PHE A 60 20.44 20.59 -5.63
N MET A 61 19.82 19.74 -4.80
CA MET A 61 18.42 19.88 -4.46
C MET A 61 18.23 21.12 -3.58
N LYS A 62 17.43 22.11 -4.01
CA LYS A 62 17.18 23.35 -3.24
C LYS A 62 16.18 23.17 -2.10
N THR A 63 15.35 22.12 -2.15
CA THR A 63 14.32 21.82 -1.16
C THR A 63 14.39 20.34 -0.79
N GLN A 64 14.58 20.03 0.49
CA GLN A 64 14.59 18.68 1.05
C GLN A 64 13.26 18.41 1.77
N SER A 65 12.19 18.18 1.00
CA SER A 65 10.87 17.80 1.52
C SER A 65 10.60 16.30 1.46
N LEU A 66 11.55 15.52 0.94
CA LEU A 66 11.44 14.08 0.73
C LEU A 66 12.36 13.32 1.71
N CYS A 67 11.93 12.12 2.10
CA CYS A 67 12.74 11.22 2.90
C CYS A 67 14.07 10.92 2.19
N PRO A 68 15.17 10.68 2.93
CA PRO A 68 16.44 10.29 2.31
C PRO A 68 16.26 9.01 1.47
N PRO A 69 17.12 8.79 0.47
CA PRO A 69 17.10 7.56 -0.30
C PRO A 69 17.42 6.36 0.60
N GLY A 70 16.83 5.23 0.25
CA GLY A 70 17.07 3.97 0.93
C GLY A 70 15.80 3.17 1.16
N PRO A 71 15.93 2.03 1.86
CA PRO A 71 14.80 1.19 2.19
C PRO A 71 13.80 1.93 3.07
N PHE A 72 12.52 1.76 2.79
CA PHE A 72 11.44 2.22 3.64
C PHE A 72 10.46 1.09 3.89
N THR A 73 9.75 1.19 5.02
CA THR A 73 8.61 0.35 5.35
C THR A 73 7.49 1.26 5.86
N VAL A 74 6.28 1.04 5.37
CA VAL A 74 5.05 1.68 5.88
C VAL A 74 4.05 0.58 6.21
N SER A 75 3.36 0.72 7.33
CA SER A 75 2.26 -0.16 7.70
C SER A 75 1.06 0.62 8.19
N PHE A 76 -0.13 0.16 7.89
CA PHE A 76 -1.38 0.70 8.41
C PHE A 76 -2.43 -0.40 8.53
N GLN A 77 -3.51 -0.12 9.26
CA GLN A 77 -4.59 -1.08 9.52
C GLN A 77 -5.85 -0.69 8.73
N LEU A 78 -6.43 -1.65 8.02
CA LEU A 78 -7.79 -1.52 7.48
C LEU A 78 -8.82 -1.70 8.61
N PRO A 79 -10.05 -1.20 8.45
CA PRO A 79 -11.07 -1.24 9.51
C PRO A 79 -11.48 -2.63 10.00
N GLY A 80 -11.18 -3.69 9.25
CA GLY A 80 -11.50 -5.05 9.67
C GLY A 80 -10.87 -6.13 8.77
N PRO A 81 -11.21 -7.41 9.02
CA PRO A 81 -10.61 -8.54 8.32
C PRO A 81 -10.90 -8.56 6.82
N VAL A 82 -9.99 -9.17 6.08
CA VAL A 82 -9.99 -9.18 4.61
C VAL A 82 -9.66 -10.57 4.06
N GLU A 83 -9.87 -10.76 2.76
CA GLU A 83 -9.41 -11.93 2.02
C GLU A 83 -8.17 -11.54 1.19
N PRO A 84 -6.93 -11.84 1.67
CA PRO A 84 -5.69 -11.44 1.00
C PRO A 84 -5.58 -11.95 -0.44
N ARG A 85 -6.19 -13.10 -0.75
CA ARG A 85 -6.18 -13.68 -2.10
C ARG A 85 -6.95 -12.85 -3.11
N GLN A 86 -7.82 -11.95 -2.64
CA GLN A 86 -8.61 -11.04 -3.46
C GLN A 86 -8.07 -9.60 -3.37
N PHE A 87 -6.79 -9.44 -3.07
CA PHE A 87 -6.09 -8.16 -3.17
C PHE A 87 -5.69 -7.87 -4.62
N THR A 88 -5.90 -6.63 -5.04
CA THR A 88 -5.35 -6.06 -6.28
C THR A 88 -4.69 -4.73 -5.95
N GLY A 89 -3.48 -4.50 -6.46
CA GLY A 89 -2.72 -3.28 -6.23
C GLY A 89 -2.20 -2.70 -7.54
N ASN A 90 -2.25 -1.38 -7.68
CA ASN A 90 -1.75 -0.65 -8.83
C ASN A 90 -0.89 0.53 -8.37
N PHE A 91 0.35 0.61 -8.85
CA PHE A 91 1.25 1.73 -8.53
C PHE A 91 1.37 2.70 -9.71
N GLY A 92 0.56 3.77 -9.65
CA GLY A 92 0.39 4.78 -10.69
C GLY A 92 1.65 5.61 -10.96
N SER A 93 1.79 6.18 -12.16
CA SER A 93 2.92 7.06 -12.56
C SER A 93 2.96 8.38 -11.77
N ASP A 94 1.87 8.71 -11.10
CA ASP A 94 1.70 9.79 -10.13
C ASP A 94 2.32 9.49 -8.74
N ALA A 95 2.97 8.33 -8.59
CA ALA A 95 3.53 7.85 -7.32
C ALA A 95 2.47 7.60 -6.24
N ILE A 96 1.25 7.25 -6.64
CA ILE A 96 0.18 6.78 -5.75
C ILE A 96 0.02 5.27 -5.91
N LEU A 97 0.10 4.54 -4.79
CA LEU A 97 -0.31 3.14 -4.73
C LEU A 97 -1.79 3.09 -4.37
N GLU A 98 -2.58 2.50 -5.24
CA GLU A 98 -3.98 2.20 -5.00
C GLU A 98 -4.13 0.69 -4.78
N GLY A 99 -4.80 0.32 -3.69
CA GLY A 99 -5.06 -1.07 -3.34
C GLY A 99 -6.53 -1.31 -3.06
N ILE A 100 -7.08 -2.38 -3.63
CA ILE A 100 -8.43 -2.86 -3.40
C ILE A 100 -8.32 -4.27 -2.82
N VAL A 101 -8.95 -4.51 -1.68
CA VAL A 101 -9.02 -5.84 -1.08
C VAL A 101 -10.44 -6.13 -0.61
N MET A 102 -10.92 -7.34 -0.87
CA MET A 102 -12.25 -7.76 -0.45
C MET A 102 -12.29 -8.01 1.05
N LYS A 103 -13.38 -7.61 1.70
CA LYS A 103 -13.64 -7.95 3.11
C LYS A 103 -13.80 -9.45 3.25
N GLN A 104 -13.37 -9.98 4.39
CA GLN A 104 -13.67 -11.36 4.72
C GLN A 104 -15.19 -11.48 4.87
N LYS A 105 -15.83 -12.33 4.05
CA LYS A 105 -17.23 -12.66 4.27
C LYS A 105 -17.29 -13.49 5.56
N ASP A 106 -18.13 -13.06 6.49
CA ASP A 106 -18.48 -13.92 7.62
C ASP A 106 -18.95 -15.26 7.04
N ARG A 107 -18.23 -16.34 7.34
CA ARG A 107 -18.76 -17.70 7.25
C ARG A 107 -19.79 -17.91 8.37
N MET A 108 -20.74 -17.00 8.44
CA MET A 108 -21.94 -16.97 9.26
C MET A 108 -22.92 -18.10 8.93
N ASN A 109 -22.61 -19.36 9.26
CA ASN A 109 -23.54 -20.50 9.36
C ASN A 109 -24.69 -20.60 8.34
N SER A 110 -24.49 -21.39 7.28
CA SER A 110 -25.52 -22.31 6.80
C SER A 110 -25.66 -23.49 7.80
N ALA A 111 -25.90 -23.18 9.07
CA ALA A 111 -26.40 -24.17 10.04
C ALA A 111 -27.91 -24.08 9.97
N TYR A 112 -28.50 -25.06 9.29
CA TYR A 112 -29.93 -25.29 9.20
C TYR A 112 -30.61 -25.00 10.54
N LEU A 113 -31.59 -24.09 10.55
CA LEU A 113 -32.64 -24.09 11.56
C LEU A 113 -33.43 -25.39 11.37
N VAL A 114 -32.95 -26.49 11.94
CA VAL A 114 -33.76 -27.69 12.11
C VAL A 114 -34.66 -27.43 13.31
N PHE A 115 -35.89 -26.96 13.04
CA PHE A 115 -36.97 -27.11 13.99
C PHE A 115 -37.38 -28.58 13.99
N GLN A 116 -37.13 -29.31 15.08
CA GLN A 116 -37.79 -30.59 15.34
C GLN A 116 -38.94 -30.36 16.34
N PRO A 117 -40.17 -30.85 16.05
CA PRO A 117 -41.24 -30.96 17.03
C PRO A 117 -41.02 -32.10 18.02
#